data_AF-J5PSA8-F1
#
_entry.id   AF-J5PSA8-F1
#
_cell.length_a   1.000
_cell.length_b   1.000
_cell.length_c   1.000
_cell.angle_alpha   90.00
_cell.angle_beta   90.00
_cell.angle_gamma   90.00
#
_symmetry.space_group_name_H-M   'P 1'
#
loop_
_entity.id
_entity.type
_entity.pdbx_description
1 polymer ?
#
loop_
_entity_poly.entity_id
_entity_poly.type
_entity_poly.pdbx_seq_one_letter_code
_entity_poly.pdbx_strand_id
1 'polypeptide(L)'
;MTEHRDTTSAAGSELSDPDLRIRALASLVADKGCVEAGALDGFVDVYMTRVVPAEAEAAAAAAPADGDAGLPDATLGARAMMAIPRDSVGPLFRDRWEAHAFVLATVLEQRGVFSWAEWAPVLGGTLRRLRGDPATEKASYYEVWLDALESMAAHKGLADAAALTRYRHAWDEAAARTPQGAPIRLRPEDFQ
;
A
#
# COMPACT_ATOMS: atom_id res chain seq x y z
N MET A 1 28.13 0.99 40.01
CA MET A 1 29.01 0.76 38.85
C MET A 1 28.46 -0.45 38.13
N THR A 2 28.00 -0.45 36.88
CA THR A 2 28.10 0.45 35.72
C THR A 2 27.40 -0.36 34.61
N GLU A 3 26.43 0.07 33.80
CA GLU A 3 25.67 1.31 33.60
C GLU A 3 24.21 0.93 33.25
N HIS A 4 23.24 1.80 33.52
CA HIS A 4 21.99 1.76 32.75
C HIS A 4 22.31 2.24 31.34
N ARG A 5 22.00 1.42 30.33
CA ARG A 5 22.01 1.88 28.94
C ARG A 5 20.72 2.66 28.70
N ASP A 6 20.74 3.94 29.06
CA ASP A 6 19.72 4.90 28.66
C ASP A 6 19.70 4.97 27.12
N THR A 7 18.72 4.29 26.53
CA THR A 7 18.37 4.46 25.11
C THR A 7 17.60 5.76 24.96
N THR A 8 18.34 6.86 24.86
CA THR A 8 17.78 8.19 24.55
C THR A 8 17.03 8.17 23.22
N SER A 9 15.71 8.32 23.32
CA SER A 9 14.81 9.03 22.40
C SER A 9 15.05 8.87 20.89
N ALA A 10 14.25 8.01 20.26
CA ALA A 10 13.77 8.20 18.89
C ALA A 10 12.23 8.22 18.93
N ALA A 11 11.66 9.39 19.24
CA ALA A 11 10.21 9.57 19.28
C ALA A 11 9.70 10.09 17.93
N GLY A 12 8.82 9.33 17.26
CA GLY A 12 7.74 9.95 16.49
C GLY A 12 7.80 9.99 14.96
N SER A 13 8.06 8.87 14.27
CA SER A 13 7.32 8.60 13.03
C SER A 13 6.15 7.67 13.39
N GLU A 14 4.94 8.22 13.55
CA GLU A 14 3.71 7.41 13.78
C GLU A 14 3.28 6.64 12.51
N LEU A 15 3.85 7.00 11.35
CA LEU A 15 3.61 6.34 10.08
C LEU A 15 4.68 5.30 9.79
N SER A 16 4.24 4.10 9.41
CA SER A 16 5.10 3.05 8.87
C SER A 16 5.66 3.45 7.48
N ASP A 17 6.72 2.79 7.01
CA ASP A 17 7.18 3.00 5.62
C ASP A 17 6.08 2.76 4.56
N PRO A 18 5.28 1.68 4.61
CA PRO A 18 4.18 1.51 3.67
C PRO A 18 3.06 2.56 3.84
N ASP A 19 2.83 3.13 5.03
CA ASP A 19 1.96 4.30 5.20
C ASP A 19 2.50 5.53 4.44
N LEU A 20 3.79 5.84 4.58
CA LEU A 20 4.42 6.97 3.89
C LEU A 20 4.36 6.78 2.38
N ARG A 21 4.64 5.57 1.89
CA ARG A 21 4.55 5.18 0.48
C ARG A 21 3.14 5.35 -0.08
N ILE A 22 2.12 4.77 0.55
CA ILE A 22 0.75 4.85 0.02
C ILE A 22 0.18 6.26 0.09
N ARG A 23 0.51 7.04 1.13
CA ARG A 23 0.11 8.45 1.24
C ARG A 23 0.77 9.32 0.17
N ALA A 24 2.07 9.12 -0.08
CA ALA A 24 2.79 9.78 -1.16
C ALA A 24 2.15 9.47 -2.53
N LEU A 25 1.89 8.19 -2.80
CA LEU A 25 1.24 7.76 -4.04
C LEU A 25 -0.16 8.35 -4.19
N ALA A 26 -0.99 8.29 -3.15
CA ALA A 26 -2.34 8.87 -3.14
C ALA A 26 -2.32 10.38 -3.38
N SER A 27 -1.33 11.09 -2.84
CA SER A 27 -1.16 12.54 -3.05
C SER A 27 -0.79 12.87 -4.49
N LEU A 28 0.17 12.14 -5.08
CA LEU A 28 0.55 12.31 -6.48
C LEU A 28 -0.61 12.02 -7.44
N VAL A 29 -1.35 10.94 -7.18
CA VAL A 29 -2.58 10.60 -7.91
C VAL A 29 -3.63 11.71 -7.76
N ALA A 30 -3.76 12.32 -6.58
CA ALA A 30 -4.69 13.42 -6.35
C ALA A 30 -4.30 14.71 -7.09
N ASP A 31 -3.00 15.05 -7.12
CA ASP A 31 -2.48 16.23 -7.84
C ASP A 31 -2.63 16.12 -9.37
N LYS A 32 -2.74 14.90 -9.91
CA LYS A 32 -3.12 14.64 -11.32
C LYS A 32 -4.64 14.76 -11.56
N GLY A 33 -5.43 15.07 -10.54
CA GLY A 33 -6.90 15.08 -10.57
C GLY A 33 -7.52 13.68 -10.58
N CYS A 34 -6.72 12.62 -10.43
CA CYS A 34 -7.20 11.25 -10.57
C CYS A 34 -8.00 10.78 -9.35
N VAL A 35 -7.80 11.31 -8.13
CA VAL A 35 -8.66 11.05 -6.95
C VAL A 35 -8.74 12.29 -6.06
N GLU A 36 -9.78 12.44 -5.22
CA GLU A 36 -9.81 13.46 -4.17
C GLU A 36 -9.31 12.85 -2.84
N ALA A 37 -8.24 13.41 -2.27
CA ALA A 37 -7.58 12.85 -1.08
C ALA A 37 -8.51 12.70 0.13
N GLY A 38 -9.40 13.67 0.38
CA GLY A 38 -10.37 13.60 1.48
C GLY A 38 -11.44 12.51 1.30
N ALA A 39 -11.71 12.09 0.06
CA ALA A 39 -12.63 10.99 -0.20
C ALA A 39 -11.98 9.63 0.12
N LEU A 40 -10.68 9.47 -0.15
CA LEU A 40 -9.92 8.26 0.18
C LEU A 40 -9.96 7.96 1.69
N ASP A 41 -9.67 8.94 2.55
CA ASP A 41 -9.70 8.75 4.01
C ASP A 41 -11.09 8.26 4.49
N GLY A 42 -12.18 8.81 3.95
CA GLY A 42 -13.54 8.38 4.28
C GLY A 42 -13.85 6.94 3.86
N PHE A 43 -13.38 6.50 2.69
CA PHE A 43 -13.50 5.10 2.27
C PHE A 43 -12.63 4.18 3.14
N VAL A 44 -11.39 4.57 3.46
CA VAL A 44 -10.48 3.82 4.33
C VAL A 44 -11.13 3.55 5.69
N ASP A 45 -11.72 4.56 6.33
CA ASP A 45 -12.37 4.40 7.64
C ASP A 45 -13.60 3.44 7.58
N VAL A 46 -14.34 3.43 6.47
CA VAL A 46 -15.43 2.45 6.21
C VAL A 46 -14.88 1.01 6.03
N TYR A 47 -13.68 0.85 5.48
CA TYR A 47 -13.04 -0.45 5.26
C TYR A 47 -12.29 -0.99 6.49
N MET A 48 -11.78 -0.12 7.36
CA MET A 48 -11.01 -0.48 8.57
C MET A 48 -11.85 -1.11 9.70
N THR A 49 -13.17 -0.93 9.73
CA THR A 49 -14.00 -1.03 10.95
C THR A 49 -14.55 -2.43 11.32
N ARG A 50 -13.78 -3.52 11.17
CA ARG A 50 -14.31 -4.92 11.27
C ARG A 50 -13.20 -5.94 11.71
N VAL A 51 -13.39 -7.27 11.61
CA VAL A 51 -12.31 -8.33 11.69
C VAL A 51 -12.30 -9.33 10.50
N VAL A 52 -11.13 -9.71 9.94
CA VAL A 52 -11.00 -10.55 8.71
C VAL A 52 -11.22 -12.04 9.04
N PRO A 53 -11.90 -12.85 8.21
CA PRO A 53 -11.89 -14.31 8.40
C PRO A 53 -10.46 -14.85 8.23
N ALA A 54 -9.96 -15.61 9.21
CA ALA A 54 -8.60 -16.15 9.20
C ALA A 54 -8.30 -17.05 7.98
N GLU A 55 -9.33 -17.63 7.35
CA GLU A 55 -9.23 -18.40 6.10
C GLU A 55 -8.83 -17.52 4.90
N ALA A 56 -9.26 -16.25 4.87
CA ALA A 56 -8.84 -15.29 3.88
C ALA A 56 -7.40 -14.81 4.09
N GLU A 57 -7.01 -14.62 5.36
CA GLU A 57 -5.62 -14.33 5.70
C GLU A 57 -4.72 -15.51 5.28
N ALA A 58 -5.14 -16.75 5.56
CA ALA A 58 -4.46 -17.96 5.12
C ALA A 58 -4.41 -18.08 3.59
N ALA A 59 -5.47 -17.69 2.87
CA ALA A 59 -5.49 -17.68 1.40
C ALA A 59 -4.56 -16.62 0.80
N ALA A 60 -4.48 -15.43 1.41
CA ALA A 60 -3.55 -14.37 1.01
C ALA A 60 -2.09 -14.70 1.36
N ALA A 61 -1.86 -15.34 2.50
CA ALA A 61 -0.54 -15.87 2.89
C ALA A 61 -0.11 -17.08 2.04
N ALA A 62 -1.07 -17.91 1.60
CA ALA A 62 -0.89 -18.99 0.64
C ALA A 62 -0.81 -18.51 -0.83
N ALA A 63 -0.49 -17.23 -1.05
CA ALA A 63 -0.07 -16.75 -2.35
C ALA A 63 1.18 -17.50 -2.84
N PRO A 64 1.29 -17.67 -4.16
CA PRO A 64 1.38 -18.96 -4.86
C PRO A 64 1.86 -20.20 -4.08
N ALA A 65 1.31 -21.37 -4.46
CA ALA A 65 1.87 -22.66 -4.06
C ALA A 65 3.11 -23.00 -4.92
N ASP A 66 3.98 -23.91 -4.46
CA ASP A 66 5.24 -24.28 -5.14
C ASP A 66 5.09 -24.69 -6.63
N GLY A 67 3.89 -25.11 -7.05
CA GLY A 67 3.58 -25.44 -8.44
C GLY A 67 3.42 -24.23 -9.39
N ASP A 68 3.35 -23.01 -8.88
CA ASP A 68 3.01 -21.82 -9.67
C ASP A 68 4.22 -21.18 -10.38
N ALA A 69 5.43 -21.72 -10.19
CA ALA A 69 6.67 -21.24 -10.81
C ALA A 69 6.65 -21.20 -12.36
N GLY A 70 5.75 -21.98 -12.99
CA GLY A 70 5.54 -21.98 -14.45
C GLY A 70 4.37 -21.13 -14.95
N LEU A 71 3.63 -20.43 -14.07
CA LEU A 71 2.43 -19.68 -14.48
C LEU A 71 2.75 -18.31 -15.10
N PRO A 72 1.99 -17.88 -16.15
CA PRO A 72 2.04 -16.52 -16.66
C PRO A 72 1.65 -15.49 -15.59
N ASP A 73 2.23 -14.28 -15.67
CA ASP A 73 1.97 -13.21 -14.70
C ASP A 73 0.49 -12.85 -14.59
N ALA A 74 -0.21 -12.74 -15.71
CA ALA A 74 -1.65 -12.45 -15.70
C ALA A 74 -2.44 -13.52 -14.93
N THR A 75 -2.06 -14.80 -15.04
CA THR A 75 -2.71 -15.90 -14.31
C THR A 75 -2.40 -15.84 -12.81
N LEU A 76 -1.15 -15.55 -12.44
CA LEU A 76 -0.71 -15.43 -11.06
C LEU A 76 -1.40 -14.24 -10.35
N GLY A 77 -1.39 -13.06 -10.98
CA GLY A 77 -2.08 -11.87 -10.46
C GLY A 77 -3.60 -12.04 -10.42
N ALA A 78 -4.22 -12.66 -11.43
CA ALA A 78 -5.66 -12.94 -11.39
C ALA A 78 -6.03 -13.90 -10.25
N ARG A 79 -5.19 -14.91 -9.95
CA ARG A 79 -5.38 -15.78 -8.77
C ARG A 79 -5.24 -15.02 -7.46
N ALA A 80 -4.25 -14.13 -7.34
CA ALA A 80 -4.12 -13.24 -6.18
C ALA A 80 -5.37 -12.36 -6.01
N MET A 81 -5.90 -11.81 -7.10
CA MET A 81 -7.14 -11.01 -7.06
C MET A 81 -8.39 -11.82 -6.66
N MET A 82 -8.48 -13.09 -7.06
CA MET A 82 -9.55 -13.98 -6.61
C MET A 82 -9.40 -14.42 -5.15
N ALA A 83 -8.19 -14.34 -4.58
CA ALA A 83 -7.94 -14.55 -3.16
C ALA A 83 -8.31 -13.34 -2.29
N ILE A 84 -8.57 -12.16 -2.88
CA ILE A 84 -9.20 -11.04 -2.15
C ILE A 84 -10.61 -11.49 -1.74
N PRO A 85 -10.97 -11.43 -0.46
CA PRO A 85 -12.36 -11.65 -0.04
C PRO A 85 -13.24 -10.55 -0.61
N ARG A 86 -14.06 -10.90 -1.58
CA ARG A 86 -15.28 -10.15 -1.91
C ARG A 86 -16.23 -10.40 -0.73
N ASP A 87 -16.89 -9.35 -0.23
CA ASP A 87 -17.46 -9.38 1.12
C ASP A 87 -18.42 -10.55 1.39
N SER A 88 -18.43 -11.05 2.62
CA SER A 88 -19.53 -10.71 3.54
C SER A 88 -19.05 -10.63 4.99
N VAL A 89 -19.19 -9.44 5.60
CA VAL A 89 -19.04 -9.19 7.06
C VAL A 89 -17.66 -9.48 7.65
N GLY A 90 -16.65 -8.79 7.10
CA GLY A 90 -15.29 -8.61 7.61
C GLY A 90 -14.62 -7.45 6.83
N PRO A 91 -13.49 -6.89 7.27
CA PRO A 91 -12.61 -6.05 6.50
C PRO A 91 -11.63 -7.00 5.82
N LEU A 92 -10.50 -6.44 5.40
CA LEU A 92 -9.55 -7.16 4.59
C LEU A 92 -8.11 -6.83 5.02
N PHE A 93 -7.94 -6.12 6.15
CA PHE A 93 -6.78 -5.29 6.49
C PHE A 93 -6.44 -5.36 7.99
N ARG A 94 -5.15 -5.40 8.31
CA ARG A 94 -4.57 -5.32 9.66
C ARG A 94 -4.19 -3.88 10.01
N ASP A 95 -3.68 -3.14 9.03
CA ASP A 95 -3.17 -1.77 9.16
C ASP A 95 -3.90 -0.80 8.22
N ARG A 96 -3.83 0.51 8.56
CA ARG A 96 -4.49 1.57 7.78
C ARG A 96 -3.96 1.69 6.35
N TRP A 97 -2.66 1.45 6.15
CA TRP A 97 -2.03 1.51 4.83
C TRP A 97 -2.52 0.41 3.88
N GLU A 98 -2.83 -0.80 4.39
CA GLU A 98 -3.35 -1.90 3.58
C GLU A 98 -4.73 -1.56 3.00
N ALA A 99 -5.61 -1.02 3.86
CA ALA A 99 -6.91 -0.50 3.46
C ALA A 99 -6.77 0.64 2.43
N HIS A 100 -5.80 1.54 2.65
CA HIS A 100 -5.51 2.65 1.76
C HIS A 100 -5.04 2.17 0.38
N ALA A 101 -4.20 1.13 0.31
CA ALA A 101 -3.73 0.53 -0.94
C ALA A 101 -4.90 -0.09 -1.72
N PHE A 102 -5.74 -0.90 -1.07
CA PHE A 102 -6.89 -1.51 -1.74
C PHE A 102 -7.92 -0.48 -2.23
N VAL A 103 -8.24 0.53 -1.41
CA VAL A 103 -9.15 1.61 -1.79
C VAL A 103 -8.57 2.40 -2.97
N LEU A 104 -7.29 2.76 -2.93
CA LEU A 104 -6.64 3.48 -4.03
C LEU A 104 -6.65 2.67 -5.34
N ALA A 105 -6.31 1.37 -5.27
CA ALA A 105 -6.38 0.47 -6.43
C ALA A 105 -7.80 0.42 -7.03
N THR A 106 -8.81 0.27 -6.17
CA THR A 106 -10.21 0.18 -6.56
C THR A 106 -10.72 1.48 -7.19
N VAL A 107 -10.38 2.65 -6.61
CA VAL A 107 -10.82 3.94 -7.15
C VAL A 107 -10.10 4.28 -8.46
N LEU A 108 -8.82 3.93 -8.60
CA LEU A 108 -8.08 4.08 -9.87
C LEU A 108 -8.70 3.22 -10.99
N GLU A 109 -9.12 2.00 -10.68
CA GLU A 109 -9.80 1.12 -11.65
C GLU A 109 -11.19 1.63 -12.02
N GLN A 110 -12.01 2.00 -11.03
CA GLN A 110 -13.35 2.57 -11.27
C GLN A 110 -13.32 3.87 -12.08
N ARG A 111 -12.23 4.65 -11.97
CA ARG A 111 -12.00 5.87 -12.78
C ARG A 111 -11.34 5.59 -14.13
N GLY A 112 -11.09 4.32 -14.47
CA GLY A 112 -10.55 3.91 -15.77
C GLY A 112 -9.08 4.25 -16.00
N VAL A 113 -8.30 4.52 -14.95
CA VAL A 113 -6.85 4.77 -15.06
C VAL A 113 -6.13 3.51 -15.54
N PHE A 114 -6.55 2.37 -15.03
CA PHE A 114 -6.23 1.04 -15.51
C PHE A 114 -7.45 0.14 -15.35
N SER A 115 -7.46 -0.99 -16.04
CA SER A 115 -8.42 -2.07 -15.85
C SER A 115 -7.83 -3.20 -15.00
N TRP A 116 -8.68 -3.99 -14.36
CA TRP A 116 -8.26 -5.23 -13.68
C TRP A 116 -7.49 -6.20 -14.60
N ALA A 117 -7.72 -6.16 -15.91
CA ALA A 117 -6.99 -6.93 -16.91
C ALA A 117 -5.54 -6.44 -17.14
N GLU A 118 -5.29 -5.13 -17.03
CA GLU A 118 -3.93 -4.56 -17.02
C GLU A 118 -3.24 -4.76 -15.66
N TRP A 119 -4.01 -4.74 -14.57
CA TRP A 119 -3.49 -4.93 -13.22
C TRP A 119 -2.92 -6.33 -12.98
N ALA A 120 -3.63 -7.38 -13.42
CA ALA A 120 -3.24 -8.78 -13.20
C ALA A 120 -1.78 -9.11 -13.62
N PRO A 121 -1.29 -8.79 -14.84
CA PRO A 121 0.10 -9.05 -15.20
C PRO A 121 1.12 -8.21 -14.41
N VAL A 122 0.79 -6.99 -13.99
CA VAL A 122 1.68 -6.16 -13.15
C VAL A 122 1.83 -6.77 -11.75
N LEU A 123 0.71 -7.18 -11.14
CA LEU A 123 0.71 -7.83 -9.83
C LEU A 123 1.44 -9.18 -9.86
N GLY A 124 1.17 -10.03 -10.87
CA GLY A 124 1.85 -11.31 -11.04
C GLY A 124 3.37 -11.17 -11.22
N GLY A 125 3.79 -10.20 -12.05
CA GLY A 125 5.22 -9.92 -12.24
C GLY A 125 5.90 -9.46 -10.96
N THR A 126 5.20 -8.70 -10.12
CA THR A 126 5.70 -8.25 -8.81
C THR A 126 5.79 -9.40 -7.81
N LEU A 127 4.74 -10.25 -7.73
CA LEU A 127 4.75 -11.49 -6.95
C LEU A 127 5.95 -12.38 -7.33
N ARG A 128 6.22 -12.59 -8.63
CA ARG A 128 7.35 -13.42 -9.07
C ARG A 128 8.70 -12.80 -8.69
N ARG A 129 8.86 -11.47 -8.83
CA ARG A 129 10.13 -10.79 -8.45
C ARG A 129 10.42 -10.95 -6.96
N LEU A 130 9.47 -10.66 -6.09
CA LEU A 130 9.67 -10.68 -4.63
C LEU A 130 9.84 -12.11 -4.08
N ARG A 131 9.18 -13.11 -4.69
CA ARG A 131 9.43 -14.54 -4.41
C ARG A 131 10.82 -15.01 -4.87
N GLY A 132 11.40 -14.38 -5.88
CA GLY A 132 12.71 -14.73 -6.43
C GLY A 132 13.91 -14.15 -5.65
N ASP A 133 13.67 -13.26 -4.68
CA ASP A 133 14.69 -12.61 -3.87
C ASP A 133 14.54 -13.01 -2.39
N PRO A 134 15.52 -13.74 -1.80
CA PRO A 134 15.51 -14.13 -0.39
C PRO A 134 15.38 -12.96 0.61
N ALA A 135 15.71 -11.73 0.20
CA ALA A 135 15.55 -10.55 1.05
C ALA A 135 14.08 -10.07 1.14
N THR A 136 13.26 -10.38 0.13
CA THR A 136 11.86 -9.90 0.03
C THR A 136 10.82 -11.03 -0.02
N GLU A 137 11.23 -12.29 0.07
CA GLU A 137 10.37 -13.48 0.09
C GLU A 137 9.21 -13.39 1.11
N LYS A 138 9.45 -12.70 2.23
CA LYS A 138 8.51 -12.50 3.35
C LYS A 138 7.58 -11.29 3.22
N ALA A 139 7.63 -10.56 2.11
CA ALA A 139 6.76 -9.40 1.88
C ALA A 139 5.28 -9.80 2.05
N SER A 140 4.53 -8.96 2.75
CA SER A 140 3.10 -9.16 2.98
C SER A 140 2.33 -9.05 1.66
N TYR A 141 1.16 -9.68 1.59
CA TYR A 141 0.29 -9.62 0.42
C TYR A 141 0.02 -8.17 -0.04
N TYR A 142 -0.18 -7.23 0.89
CA TYR A 142 -0.43 -5.84 0.57
C TYR A 142 0.83 -5.02 0.26
N GLU A 143 2.02 -5.42 0.72
CA GLU A 143 3.29 -4.82 0.26
C GLU A 143 3.49 -5.12 -1.23
N VAL A 144 3.18 -6.34 -1.69
CA VAL A 144 3.20 -6.68 -3.12
C VAL A 144 2.17 -5.87 -3.92
N TRP A 145 1.02 -5.56 -3.33
CA TRP A 145 0.03 -4.65 -3.94
C TRP A 145 0.53 -3.21 -4.04
N LEU A 146 1.19 -2.72 -3.00
CA LEU A 146 1.76 -1.37 -2.96
C LEU A 146 2.85 -1.20 -4.03
N ASP A 147 3.77 -2.17 -4.13
CA ASP A 147 4.78 -2.25 -5.19
C ASP A 147 4.15 -2.28 -6.59
N ALA A 148 3.07 -3.04 -6.77
CA ALA A 148 2.32 -3.10 -8.02
C ALA A 148 1.56 -1.80 -8.32
N LEU A 149 1.07 -1.08 -7.31
CA LEU A 149 0.38 0.22 -7.44
C LEU A 149 1.36 1.32 -7.84
N GLU A 150 2.50 1.43 -7.18
CA GLU A 150 3.57 2.35 -7.54
C GLU A 150 4.07 2.06 -8.97
N SER A 151 4.26 0.77 -9.30
CA SER A 151 4.61 0.35 -10.66
C SER A 151 3.56 0.79 -11.68
N MET A 152 2.27 0.52 -11.44
CA MET A 152 1.18 0.89 -12.35
C MET A 152 1.08 2.42 -12.52
N ALA A 153 1.16 3.18 -11.42
CA ALA A 153 1.13 4.63 -11.47
C ALA A 153 2.33 5.23 -12.23
N ALA A 154 3.52 4.63 -12.11
CA ALA A 154 4.69 5.01 -12.88
C ALA A 154 4.53 4.73 -14.38
N HIS A 155 4.04 3.54 -14.74
CA HIS A 155 3.76 3.19 -16.15
C HIS A 155 2.67 4.09 -16.77
N LYS A 156 1.73 4.60 -15.97
CA LYS A 156 0.68 5.54 -16.39
C LYS A 156 1.09 7.01 -16.30
N GLY A 157 2.33 7.33 -15.89
CA GLY A 157 2.84 8.70 -15.79
C GLY A 157 2.22 9.55 -14.67
N LEU A 158 1.56 8.91 -13.70
CA LEU A 158 0.92 9.59 -12.56
C LEU A 158 1.92 9.90 -11.45
N ALA A 159 2.90 9.03 -11.27
CA ALA A 159 3.98 9.17 -10.30
C ALA A 159 5.34 8.91 -10.98
N ASP A 160 6.41 9.48 -10.45
CA ASP A 160 7.78 9.08 -10.75
C ASP A 160 8.55 8.85 -9.45
N ALA A 161 9.71 8.19 -9.53
CA ALA A 161 10.47 7.80 -8.34
C ALA A 161 10.97 9.00 -7.51
N ALA A 162 11.29 10.12 -8.15
CA ALA A 162 11.76 11.33 -7.46
C ALA A 162 10.58 12.03 -6.76
N ALA A 163 9.42 12.09 -7.43
CA ALA A 163 8.18 12.61 -6.86
C ALA A 163 7.70 11.74 -5.68
N LEU A 164 7.69 10.40 -5.80
CA LEU A 164 7.37 9.49 -4.70
C LEU A 164 8.30 9.68 -3.50
N THR A 165 9.62 9.77 -3.74
CA THR A 165 10.60 10.02 -2.67
C THR A 165 10.35 11.36 -1.99
N ARG A 166 10.10 12.43 -2.75
CA ARG A 166 9.81 13.76 -2.23
C ARG A 166 8.54 13.79 -1.37
N TYR A 167 7.47 13.16 -1.83
CA TYR A 167 6.21 13.13 -1.08
C TYR A 167 6.30 12.22 0.15
N ARG A 168 7.09 11.13 0.12
CA ARG A 168 7.37 10.30 1.32
C ARG A 168 8.05 11.14 2.41
N HIS A 169 9.09 11.89 2.05
CA HIS A 169 9.76 12.81 2.98
C HIS A 169 8.79 13.86 3.54
N ALA A 170 7.98 14.48 2.68
CA ALA A 170 7.01 15.48 3.13
C ALA A 170 5.92 14.90 4.05
N TRP A 171 5.51 13.65 3.86
CA TRP A 171 4.58 12.97 4.78
C TRP A 171 5.22 12.61 6.12
N ASP A 172 6.51 12.32 6.17
CA ASP A 172 7.25 12.02 7.41
C ASP A 172 7.45 13.31 8.22
N GLU A 173 7.89 14.41 7.59
CA GLU A 173 7.94 15.75 8.20
C GLU A 173 6.55 16.21 8.70
N ALA A 174 5.50 16.02 7.89
CA ALA A 174 4.14 16.34 8.30
C ALA A 174 3.68 15.48 9.50
N ALA A 175 4.10 14.21 9.58
CA ALA A 175 3.82 13.33 10.71
C ALA A 175 4.56 13.78 11.98
N ALA A 176 5.88 14.00 11.90
CA ALA A 176 6.72 14.46 13.01
C ALA A 176 6.23 15.81 13.60
N ARG A 177 5.68 16.69 12.76
CA ARG A 177 5.08 17.97 13.17
C ARG A 177 3.67 17.83 13.76
N THR A 178 2.97 16.72 13.56
CA THR A 178 1.56 16.56 13.96
C THR A 178 1.45 15.99 15.38
N PRO A 179 0.73 16.65 16.31
CA PRO A 179 0.50 16.10 17.65
C PRO A 179 -0.26 14.77 17.58
N GLN A 180 0.10 13.82 18.44
CA GLN A 180 -0.48 12.48 18.46
C GLN A 180 -2.02 12.51 18.48
N GLY A 181 -2.65 11.74 17.59
CA GLY A 181 -4.10 11.68 17.45
C GLY A 181 -4.75 12.83 16.67
N ALA A 182 -3.99 13.82 16.20
CA ALA A 182 -4.48 14.81 15.23
C ALA A 182 -4.35 14.29 13.79
N PRO A 183 -5.23 14.69 12.85
CA PRO A 183 -5.13 14.28 11.45
C PRO A 183 -3.90 14.93 10.79
N ILE A 184 -2.96 14.09 10.33
CA ILE A 184 -1.77 14.52 9.60
C ILE A 184 -2.20 15.18 8.28
N ARG A 185 -1.70 16.40 8.03
CA ARG A 185 -1.95 17.17 6.81
C ARG A 185 -0.64 17.69 6.25
N LEU A 186 -0.39 17.38 4.98
CA LEU A 186 0.66 18.02 4.18
C LEU A 186 0.42 19.53 4.07
N ARG A 187 1.52 20.27 4.06
CA ARG A 187 1.61 21.71 3.81
C ARG A 187 2.77 21.99 2.84
N PRO A 188 2.78 23.16 2.17
CA PRO A 188 3.93 23.56 1.35
C PRO A 188 5.26 23.60 2.12
N GLU A 189 5.21 23.87 3.44
CA GLU A 189 6.40 23.83 4.31
C GLU A 189 7.04 22.45 4.42
N ASP A 190 6.27 21.36 4.35
CA ASP A 190 6.77 20.00 4.58
C ASP A 190 7.60 19.48 3.37
N PHE A 191 7.66 20.23 2.26
CA PHE A 191 8.40 19.89 1.02
C PHE A 191 9.79 20.55 0.92
N GLN A 192 10.32 21.10 2.01
CA GLN A 192 11.62 21.81 2.07
C GLN A 192 12.82 20.89 2.29
#